data_AF-A0A2R9UCM4-F1
#
_entry.id   AF-A0A2R9UCM4-F1
#
_cell.length_a   1.000
_cell.length_b   1.000
_cell.length_c   1.000
_cell.angle_alpha   90.00
_cell.angle_beta   90.00
_cell.angle_gamma   90.00
#
_symmetry.space_group_name_H-M   'P 1'
#
loop_
_entity.id
_entity.type
_entity.pdbx_description
1 polymer ?
#
loop_
_entity_poly.entity_id
_entity_poly.type
_entity_poly.pdbx_seq_one_letter_code
_entity_poly.pdbx_strand_id
1 'polypeptide(L)'
;MVAGNVKLNLAGLNVVMTSPAVQAEVDRVGARMAAAAGEGFEYVARPHRYTARGYVQATSDRARRRQMRDAVLEQALGQVQR
;
A
#
# COMPACT_ATOMS: atom_id res chain seq x y z
N MET A 1 -24.60 -4.37 26.67
CA MET A 1 -23.47 -4.72 25.78
C MET A 1 -22.26 -4.99 26.66
N VAL A 2 -21.75 -6.22 26.71
CA VAL A 2 -20.50 -6.50 27.41
C VAL A 2 -19.38 -6.10 26.45
N ALA A 3 -18.70 -5.00 26.74
CA ALA A 3 -17.46 -4.66 26.06
C ALA A 3 -16.40 -5.68 26.50
N GLY A 4 -16.21 -6.73 25.70
CA GLY A 4 -15.11 -7.67 25.91
C GLY A 4 -13.79 -6.98 25.63
N ASN A 5 -12.87 -6.97 26.60
CA ASN A 5 -11.51 -6.50 26.38
C ASN A 5 -10.76 -7.49 25.47
N VAL A 6 -10.53 -7.10 24.22
CA VAL A 6 -9.64 -7.83 23.32
C VAL A 6 -8.18 -7.59 23.77
N LYS A 7 -7.48 -8.65 24.16
CA LYS A 7 -6.03 -8.59 24.44
C LYS A 7 -5.26 -8.91 23.17
N LEU A 8 -4.52 -7.94 22.65
CA LEU A 8 -3.62 -8.11 21.51
C LEU A 8 -2.22 -8.51 21.99
N ASN A 9 -1.60 -9.48 21.31
CA ASN A 9 -0.18 -9.75 21.46
C ASN A 9 0.63 -8.71 20.66
N LEU A 10 0.95 -7.58 21.31
CA LEU A 10 1.68 -6.49 20.66
C LEU A 10 3.08 -6.89 20.20
N ALA A 11 3.77 -7.77 20.95
CA ALA A 11 5.09 -8.25 20.58
C ALA A 11 5.03 -9.05 19.27
N GLY A 12 4.10 -10.00 19.18
CA GLY A 12 3.87 -10.78 17.96
C GLY A 12 3.43 -9.91 16.79
N LEU A 13 2.54 -8.94 17.03
CA LEU A 13 2.08 -8.01 16.00
C LEU A 13 3.23 -7.17 15.44
N ASN A 14 4.11 -6.65 16.30
CA ASN A 14 5.26 -5.87 15.87
C ASN A 14 6.23 -6.71 15.01
N VAL A 15 6.45 -7.98 15.36
CA VAL A 15 7.27 -8.90 14.56
C VAL A 15 6.68 -9.08 13.16
N VAL A 16 5.36 -9.27 13.06
CA VAL A 16 4.68 -9.41 11.76
C VAL A 16 4.78 -8.11 10.96
N MET A 17 4.46 -6.98 11.59
CA MET A 17 4.44 -5.66 10.95
C MET A 17 5.79 -5.25 10.38
N THR A 18 6.91 -5.70 10.94
CA THR A 18 8.26 -5.39 10.41
C THR A 18 8.89 -6.54 9.64
N SER A 19 8.16 -7.65 9.44
CA SER A 19 8.72 -8.84 8.82
C SER A 19 9.01 -8.65 7.32
N PRO A 20 10.06 -9.28 6.78
CA PRO A 20 10.34 -9.29 5.34
C PRO A 20 9.18 -9.89 4.52
N ALA A 21 8.48 -10.89 5.06
CA ALA A 21 7.36 -11.53 4.39
C ALA A 21 6.18 -10.56 4.17
N VAL A 22 5.85 -9.74 5.18
CA VAL A 22 4.80 -8.72 5.04
C VAL A 22 5.26 -7.60 4.11
N GLN A 23 6.53 -7.19 4.15
CA GLN A 23 7.04 -6.22 3.19
C GLN A 23 6.96 -6.73 1.74
N ALA A 24 7.30 -7.99 1.49
CA ALA A 24 7.18 -8.59 0.17
C ALA A 24 5.72 -8.60 -0.33
N GLU A 25 4.76 -8.81 0.56
CA GLU A 25 3.33 -8.72 0.22
C GLU A 25 2.90 -7.29 -0.10
N VAL A 26 3.37 -6.31 0.67
CA VAL A 26 3.16 -4.88 0.38
C VAL A 26 3.78 -4.51 -0.97
N ASP A 27 4.99 -4.98 -1.26
CA ASP A 27 5.69 -4.72 -2.53
C ASP A 27 4.93 -5.33 -3.71
N ARG A 28 4.43 -6.57 -3.56
CA ARG A 28 3.63 -7.26 -4.57
C ARG A 28 2.34 -6.48 -4.88
N VAL A 29 1.62 -6.05 -3.86
CA VAL A 29 0.38 -5.27 -4.03
C VAL A 29 0.68 -3.90 -4.64
N GLY A 30 1.71 -3.22 -4.16
CA GLY A 30 2.14 -1.92 -4.68
C GLY A 30 2.55 -1.97 -6.16
N ALA A 31 3.32 -2.99 -6.56
CA ALA A 31 3.69 -3.21 -7.95
C ALA A 31 2.47 -3.45 -8.85
N ARG A 32 1.50 -4.26 -8.40
CA ARG A 32 0.23 -4.47 -9.12
C ARG A 32 -0.56 -3.18 -9.28
N MET A 33 -0.62 -2.36 -8.23
CA MET A 33 -1.33 -1.10 -8.24
C MET A 33 -0.67 -0.07 -9.19
N ALA A 34 0.66 0.01 -9.20
CA ALA A 34 1.39 0.85 -10.15
C ALA A 34 1.17 0.38 -11.60
N ALA A 35 1.21 -0.92 -11.86
CA ALA A 35 0.92 -1.48 -13.18
C ALA A 35 -0.52 -1.17 -13.65
N ALA A 36 -1.51 -1.27 -12.75
CA ALA A 36 -2.90 -0.94 -13.03
C ALA A 36 -3.12 0.57 -13.28
N ALA A 37 -2.42 1.44 -12.56
CA ALA A 37 -2.44 2.89 -12.78
C ALA A 37 -1.82 3.29 -14.13
N GLY A 38 -0.89 2.47 -14.61
CA GLY A 38 -0.26 2.59 -15.92
C GLY A 38 0.82 3.66 -15.99
N GLU A 39 1.04 4.19 -17.19
CA GLU A 39 2.17 5.09 -17.47
C GLU A 39 2.21 6.32 -16.54
N GLY A 40 3.40 6.61 -16.02
CA GLY A 40 3.67 7.75 -15.16
C GLY A 40 3.34 7.54 -13.69
N PHE A 41 3.08 6.30 -13.28
CA PHE A 41 2.98 5.88 -11.88
C PHE A 41 4.03 4.81 -11.57
N GLU A 42 4.60 4.88 -10.37
CA GLU A 42 5.57 3.91 -9.90
C GLU A 42 5.28 3.51 -8.45
N TYR A 43 5.69 2.30 -8.09
CA TYR A 43 5.74 1.87 -6.70
C TYR A 43 7.11 2.17 -6.09
N VAL A 44 7.12 2.72 -4.88
CA VAL A 44 8.32 2.98 -4.09
C VAL A 44 8.26 2.19 -2.79
N ALA A 45 9.16 1.22 -2.65
CA ALA A 45 9.39 0.51 -1.40
C ALA A 45 10.03 1.47 -0.38
N ARG A 46 9.37 1.66 0.76
CA ARG A 46 9.79 2.62 1.79
C ARG A 46 9.51 2.07 3.19
N PRO A 47 10.07 0.89 3.53
CA PRO A 47 9.85 0.25 4.83
C PRO A 47 10.18 1.22 5.96
N HIS A 48 9.39 1.15 7.04
CA HIS A 48 9.61 1.94 8.24
C HIS A 48 10.03 1.03 9.39
N ARG A 49 10.74 1.60 10.37
CA ARG A 49 11.20 0.87 11.57
C ARG A 49 10.10 0.14 12.36
N TYR A 50 8.83 0.46 12.13
CA TYR A 50 7.68 -0.12 12.84
C TYR A 50 6.65 -0.77 11.93
N THR A 51 6.78 -0.63 10.61
CA THR A 51 5.75 -1.16 9.71
C THR A 51 6.28 -1.33 8.30
N ALA A 52 5.90 -2.43 7.68
CA ALA A 52 6.02 -2.68 6.27
C ALA A 52 5.13 -1.69 5.53
N ARG A 53 5.73 -0.93 4.62
CA ARG A 53 5.00 0.07 3.84
C ARG A 53 5.73 0.39 2.55
N GLY A 54 4.96 0.89 1.61
CA GLY A 54 5.40 1.55 0.40
C GLY A 54 4.25 2.40 -0.13
N TYR A 55 4.49 3.11 -1.23
CA TYR A 55 3.48 3.96 -1.82
C TYR A 55 3.59 3.94 -3.34
N VAL A 56 2.46 4.15 -4.00
CA VAL A 56 2.41 4.40 -5.44
C VAL A 56 2.33 5.91 -5.64
N GLN A 57 3.19 6.46 -6.49
CA GLN A 57 3.26 7.90 -6.75
C GLN A 57 3.28 8.21 -8.24
N ALA A 58 2.83 9.42 -8.59
CA ALA A 58 2.96 9.94 -9.95
C ALA A 58 4.39 10.46 -10.18
N THR A 59 5.00 10.08 -11.30
CA THR A 59 6.38 10.45 -11.67
C THR A 59 6.44 11.61 -12.66
N SER A 60 5.30 12.10 -13.15
CA SER A 60 5.21 13.19 -14.12
C SER A 60 4.05 14.14 -13.85
N ASP A 61 4.14 15.37 -14.36
CA ASP A 61 3.04 16.34 -14.32
C ASP A 61 1.79 15.82 -15.05
N ARG A 62 1.98 15.07 -16.15
CA ARG A 62 0.88 14.44 -16.89
C ARG A 62 0.14 13.44 -16.02
N ALA A 63 0.87 12.54 -15.34
CA ALA A 63 0.28 11.57 -14.43
C ALA A 63 -0.38 12.24 -13.21
N ARG A 64 0.22 13.30 -12.66
CA ARG A 64 -0.37 14.08 -11.57
C ARG A 64 -1.73 14.68 -11.99
N ARG A 65 -1.80 15.27 -13.19
CA ARG A 65 -3.07 15.79 -13.73
C ARG A 65 -4.10 14.68 -13.98
N ARG A 66 -3.68 13.51 -14.47
CA ARG A 66 -4.55 12.33 -14.61
C ARG A 66 -5.08 11.89 -13.25
N GLN A 67 -4.23 11.79 -12.23
CA GLN A 67 -4.65 11.45 -10.88
C GLN A 67 -5.72 12.44 -10.36
N MET A 68 -5.49 13.74 -10.51
CA MET A 68 -6.43 14.77 -10.04
C MET A 68 -7.79 14.74 -10.75
N ARG A 69 -7.82 14.44 -12.05
CA ARG A 69 -9.07 14.42 -12.83
C ARG A 69 -9.82 13.10 -12.70
N ASP A 70 -9.08 12.00 -12.71
CA ASP A 70 -9.64 10.68 -12.99
C ASP A 70 -9.56 9.74 -11.77
N ALA A 71 -8.92 10.15 -10.66
CA ALA A 71 -8.73 9.33 -9.45
C ALA A 71 -8.12 7.94 -9.78
N VAL A 72 -7.06 7.96 -10.60
CA VAL A 72 -6.44 6.76 -11.19
C VAL A 72 -6.01 5.75 -10.12
N LEU A 73 -5.40 6.21 -9.02
CA LEU A 73 -4.93 5.33 -7.95
C LEU A 73 -6.08 4.67 -7.18
N GLU A 74 -7.18 5.38 -6.95
CA GLU A 74 -8.38 4.86 -6.31
C GLU A 74 -9.04 3.78 -7.20
N GLN A 75 -9.12 4.03 -8.51
CA GLN A 75 -9.59 3.04 -9.48
C GLN A 75 -8.68 1.81 -9.51
N ALA A 76 -7.36 2.00 -9.54
CA ALA A 76 -6.37 0.92 -9.51
C ALA A 76 -6.51 0.09 -8.23
N LEU A 77 -6.71 0.72 -7.07
CA LEU A 77 -6.93 0.02 -5.80
C LEU A 77 -8.16 -0.89 -5.87
N GLY A 78 -9.27 -0.41 -6.43
CA GLY A 78 -10.50 -1.18 -6.61
C GLY A 78 -10.37 -2.36 -7.58
N GLN A 79 -9.32 -2.40 -8.41
CA GLN A 79 -8.98 -3.54 -9.28
C GLN A 79 -8.05 -4.54 -8.60
N VAL A 80 -7.12 -4.07 -7.76
CA VAL A 80 -6.16 -4.95 -7.06
C VAL A 80 -6.81 -5.72 -5.90
N GLN A 81 -7.85 -5.15 -5.29
CA GLN A 81 -8.59 -5.77 -4.17
C GLN A 81 -9.63 -6.82 -4.59
N ARG A 82 -10.00 -6.89 -5.87
CA ARG A 82 -10.87 -7.95 -6.42
C ARG A 82 -10.05 -9.18 -6.80
#